data_AF-A0A925BHU2-F1
#
_entry.id   AF-A0A925BHU2-F1
#
_cell.length_a   1.000
_cell.length_b   1.000
_cell.length_c   1.000
_cell.angle_alpha   90.00
_cell.angle_beta   90.00
_cell.angle_gamma   90.00
#
_symmetry.space_group_name_H-M   'P 1'
#
loop_
_entity.id
_entity.type
_entity.pdbx_description
1 polymer ?
#
loop_
_entity_poly.entity_id
_entity_poly.type
_entity_poly.pdbx_seq_one_letter_code
_entity_poly.pdbx_strand_id
1 'polypeptide(L)' 'MLVLTRKRFETIRIGDDITIQVMQTGRGRVKLGIQAPAHLRVLRGELEFVEGALAGLAD' A
#
# COMPACT_ATOMS: atom_id res chain seq x y z
N MET A 1 2.10 -11.02 12.42
CA MET A 1 2.36 -11.17 10.97
C MET A 1 1.50 -12.30 10.44
N LEU A 2 0.67 -12.04 9.43
CA LEU A 2 -0.14 -13.06 8.74
C LEU A 2 0.49 -13.37 7.39
N VAL A 3 0.69 -14.64 7.06
CA VAL A 3 1.38 -15.09 5.84
C VAL A 3 0.41 -15.84 4.94
N LEU A 4 0.25 -15.38 3.70
CA LEU A 4 -0.70 -15.91 2.72
C LEU A 4 -0.05 -15.98 1.33
N THR A 5 -0.33 -17.03 0.57
CA THR A 5 0.03 -17.12 -0.85
C THR A 5 -1.15 -16.72 -1.72
N ARG A 6 -0.95 -15.79 -2.66
CA ARG A 6 -1.99 -15.29 -3.59
C ARG A 6 -1.61 -15.53 -5.05
N LYS A 7 -2.58 -15.96 -5.85
CA LYS A 7 -2.49 -16.01 -7.33
C LYS A 7 -2.89 -14.65 -7.93
N ARG A 8 -2.67 -14.50 -9.24
CA ARG A 8 -3.10 -13.33 -10.00
C ARG A 8 -4.61 -13.12 -9.82
N PHE A 9 -5.00 -11.86 -9.63
CA PHE A 9 -6.35 -11.37 -9.35
C PHE A 9 -6.96 -11.76 -8.00
N GLU A 10 -6.28 -12.57 -7.19
CA GLU A 10 -6.72 -12.80 -5.81
C GLU A 10 -6.44 -11.57 -4.93
N THR A 11 -7.29 -11.40 -3.93
CA THR A 11 -7.30 -10.24 -3.06
C THR A 11 -7.03 -10.60 -1.59
N ILE A 12 -6.52 -9.62 -0.86
CA ILE A 12 -6.39 -9.61 0.60
C ILE A 12 -7.17 -8.39 1.08
N ARG A 13 -8.06 -8.57 2.06
CA ARG A 13 -8.81 -7.48 2.69
C ARG A 13 -8.23 -7.20 4.08
N ILE A 14 -8.11 -5.92 4.43
CA ILE A 14 -7.66 -5.46 5.74
C ILE A 14 -8.76 -4.54 6.28
N GLY A 15 -9.43 -4.96 7.35
CA GLY A 15 -10.67 -4.31 7.78
C GLY A 15 -11.71 -4.30 6.67
N ASP A 16 -12.53 -3.25 6.64
CA ASP A 16 -13.62 -3.11 5.67
C ASP A 16 -13.22 -2.34 4.41
N ASP A 17 -12.29 -1.39 4.53
CA ASP A 17 -12.04 -0.37 3.51
C ASP A 17 -10.76 -0.57 2.69
N ILE A 18 -9.87 -1.50 3.08
CA ILE A 18 -8.59 -1.71 2.39
C ILE A 18 -8.62 -3.04 1.64
N THR A 19 -8.28 -2.98 0.36
CA THR A 19 -8.11 -4.16 -0.50
C THR A 19 -6.76 -4.12 -1.21
N ILE A 20 -6.01 -5.21 -1.11
CA ILE A 20 -4.77 -5.44 -1.85
C ILE A 20 -5.02 -6.54 -2.88
N GLN A 21 -4.73 -6.28 -4.16
CA GLN A 21 -4.90 -7.24 -5.24
C GLN A 21 -3.57 -7.55 -5.93
N VAL A 22 -3.31 -8.84 -6.20
CA VAL A 22 -2.18 -9.24 -7.02
C VAL A 22 -2.51 -9.03 -8.50
N MET A 23 -1.99 -7.98 -9.11
CA MET A 23 -2.28 -7.64 -10.52
C MET A 23 -1.48 -8.50 -11.50
N GLN A 24 -0.22 -8.76 -11.14
CA GLN A 24 0.72 -9.52 -11.97
C GLN A 24 1.86 -10.05 -11.11
N THR A 25 2.31 -11.27 -11.41
CA THR A 25 3.54 -11.85 -10.89
C THR A 25 4.54 -12.03 -12.03
N GLY A 26 5.81 -11.76 -11.78
CA GLY A 26 6.89 -11.87 -12.76
C GLY A 26 8.20 -12.29 -12.11
N ARG A 27 9.31 -12.24 -12.86
CA ARG A 27 10.64 -12.65 -12.40
C ARG A 27 11.14 -11.79 -11.23
N GLY A 28 10.85 -12.19 -10.00
CA GLY A 28 11.28 -11.54 -8.77
C GLY A 28 10.54 -10.26 -8.41
N ARG A 29 9.42 -9.95 -9.09
CA ARG A 29 8.62 -8.75 -8.83
C ARG A 29 7.14 -9.04 -8.96
N VAL A 30 6.35 -8.33 -8.17
CA VAL A 30 4.89 -8.40 -8.14
C VAL A 30 4.31 -7.01 -8.35
N LYS A 31 3.25 -6.90 -9.13
CA LYS A 31 2.45 -5.69 -9.24
C LYS A 31 1.26 -5.83 -8.31
N LEU A 32 1.14 -4.92 -7.34
CA LEU A 32 0.04 -4.87 -6.38
C LEU A 32 -0.86 -3.67 -6.70
N GLY A 33 -2.17 -3.91 -6.73
CA GLY A 33 -3.18 -2.85 -6.66
C GLY A 33 -3.56 -2.66 -5.20
N ILE A 34 -3.63 -1.41 -4.73
CA ILE A 34 -4.03 -1.10 -3.36
C ILE A 34 -5.19 -0.10 -3.46
N GLN A 35 -6.34 -0.48 -2.93
CA GLN A 35 -7.49 0.39 -2.75
C GLN A 35 -7.62 0.68 -1.26
N ALA A 36 -7.65 1.96 -0.92
CA ALA A 36 -7.81 2.46 0.43
C ALA A 36 -8.55 3.82 0.39
N PRO A 37 -9.15 4.26 1.51
CA PRO A 37 -9.74 5.59 1.63
C PRO A 37 -8.74 6.72 1.36
N ALA A 38 -9.21 7.86 0.85
CA ALA A 38 -8.36 8.99 0.47
C ALA A 38 -7.56 9.60 1.64
N HIS A 39 -8.09 9.52 2.86
CA HIS A 39 -7.41 10.01 4.06
C HIS A 39 -6.28 9.07 4.52
N LEU A 40 -6.24 7.83 4.01
CA LEU A 40 -5.24 6.83 4.39
C LEU A 40 -4.09 6.86 3.40
N ARG A 41 -2.94 7.34 3.87
CA ARG A 41 -1.73 7.43 3.05
C ARG A 41 -1.15 6.04 2.79
N VAL A 42 -0.92 5.71 1.52
CA VAL A 42 -0.25 4.47 1.09
C VAL A 42 1.14 4.82 0.56
N LEU A 43 2.17 4.35 1.23
CA LEU A 43 3.58 4.57 0.86
C LEU A 43 4.28 3.25 0.57
N ARG A 44 5.34 3.33 -0.23
CA ARG A 44 6.31 2.25 -0.36
C ARG A 44 7.16 2.22 0.91
N GLY A 45 7.53 1.03 1.39
CA GLY A 45 8.21 0.88 2.69
C GLY A 45 9.58 1.57 2.76
N GLU A 46 10.22 1.79 1.61
CA GLU A 46 11.46 2.55 1.50
C GLU A 46 11.28 4.07 1.55
N LEU A 47 10.03 4.57 1.56
CA LEU A 47 9.74 5.99 1.66
C LEU A 47 9.36 6.32 3.11
N GLU A 48 10.01 7.33 3.67
CA GLU A 48 9.71 7.81 5.02
C GLU A 48 8.42 8.65 5.05
N PHE A 49 7.68 8.52 6.15
CA PHE A 49 6.66 9.50 6.50
C PHE A 49 7.36 10.79 6.91
N VAL A 50 7.52 11.71 5.95
CA VAL A 50 7.89 13.07 6.29
C VAL A 50 6.66 13.74 6.92
N GLU A 51 6.53 13.64 8.23
CA GLU A 51 5.67 14.52 9.01
C GLU A 51 6.40 15.87 9.16
N GLY A 52 5.79 16.96 8.68
CA GLY A 52 6.25 18.31 9.00
C GLY A 52 6.92 19.15 7.91
N ALA A 53 7.06 18.69 6.66
CA ALA A 53 7.65 19.53 5.59
C ALA A 53 6.84 20.80 5.24
N LEU A 54 5.60 20.93 5.73
CA LEU A 54 4.76 22.13 5.57
C LEU A 54 4.64 22.99 6.84
N ALA A 55 5.28 22.59 7.95
CA ALA A 55 5.24 23.37 9.20
C ALA A 55 6.29 24.49 9.25
N GLY A 56 7.24 24.53 8.31
CA GLY A 56 8.35 25.50 8.27
C GLY A 56 8.20 26.65 7.28
N LEU A 57 7.00 26.90 6.74
CA LEU A 57 6.71 28.04 5.84
C LEU A 57 5.87 29.14 6.51
N ALA A 58 5.80 29.12 7.85
CA ALA A 58 5.00 30.07 8.63
C ALA A 58 5.82 30.90 9.64
N ASP A 59 7.15 30.96 9.50
CA ASP A 59 8.00 31.98 10.15
C ASP A 59 8.65 32.88 9.10
#